data_AF-A0A7S0YA58-F1
#
_entry.id   AF-A0A7S0YA58-F1
#
_cell.length_a   1.000
_cell.length_b   1.000
_cell.length_c   1.000
_cell.angle_alpha   90.00
_cell.angle_beta   90.00
_cell.angle_gamma   90.00
#
_symmetry.space_group_name_H-M   'P 1'
#
loop_
_entity.id
_entity.type
_entity.pdbx_description
1 polymer ?
#
loop_
_entity_poly.entity_id
_entity_poly.type
_entity_poly.pdbx_seq_one_letter_code
_entity_poly.pdbx_strand_id
1 'polypeptide(L)'
;GGMNGGGGMNGGGGMNGMRNTSHLNASTSSASTTTISSPSSSSVPPLKEGDQFIPSAILLKKSATQPPPRLSEKDLITKMESHGIGTDATVAEHVQKQLDRGYATKDPQNLTFWPTRLGEALISGYRKMGLDGLWLPDLRGKIEDAIRSVAEGRADKEGVLRQALRAFNEDFRAAQSRSQVLVEEMARFLPRQVGGMVGRGG
;
A
#
# COMPACT_ATOMS: atom_id res chain seq x y z
N GLY A 1 -36.81 -48.12 37.69
CA GLY A 1 -37.60 -47.79 38.90
C GLY A 1 -37.44 -46.30 39.19
N GLY A 2 -38.54 -45.64 39.57
CA GLY A 2 -38.65 -44.20 39.89
C GLY A 2 -38.98 -43.34 38.67
N MET A 3 -40.21 -42.98 38.27
CA MET A 3 -41.45 -42.51 38.93
C MET A 3 -41.42 -41.08 39.51
N ASN A 4 -42.41 -40.30 39.06
CA ASN A 4 -43.06 -39.10 39.61
C ASN A 4 -42.34 -37.73 39.46
N GLY A 5 -43.03 -36.62 39.15
CA GLY A 5 -44.46 -36.36 38.93
C GLY A 5 -44.80 -34.87 39.19
N GLY A 6 -45.83 -34.35 38.49
CA GLY A 6 -46.62 -33.14 38.83
C GLY A 6 -45.90 -31.78 38.70
N GLY A 7 -46.47 -30.71 38.16
CA GLY A 7 -47.86 -30.28 38.06
C GLY A 7 -47.92 -28.81 38.57
N GLY A 8 -48.45 -27.87 37.78
CA GLY A 8 -48.58 -26.48 38.22
C GLY A 8 -49.02 -25.51 37.13
N MET A 9 -50.33 -25.24 37.08
CA MET A 9 -51.02 -24.25 36.25
C MET A 9 -51.01 -22.86 36.91
N ASN A 10 -50.90 -21.79 36.11
CA ASN A 10 -51.53 -20.47 36.30
C ASN A 10 -51.27 -19.65 35.01
N GLY A 11 -52.17 -18.90 34.36
CA GLY A 11 -53.48 -18.35 34.72
C GLY A 11 -53.52 -16.88 34.26
N GLY A 12 -54.39 -16.56 33.28
CA GLY A 12 -54.83 -15.20 32.89
C GLY A 12 -53.87 -14.40 32.00
N GLY A 13 -54.30 -13.64 30.99
CA GLY A 13 -55.61 -13.21 30.51
C GLY A 13 -55.39 -12.12 29.45
N GLY A 14 -56.31 -11.94 28.51
CA GLY A 14 -56.26 -10.83 27.55
C GLY A 14 -56.85 -11.15 26.17
N MET A 15 -58.17 -11.32 26.12
CA MET A 15 -58.95 -11.36 24.89
C MET A 15 -59.25 -9.94 24.39
N ASN A 16 -58.93 -9.66 23.13
CA ASN A 16 -59.62 -8.73 22.23
C ASN A 16 -59.75 -9.51 20.91
N GLY A 17 -60.88 -9.65 20.22
CA GLY A 17 -62.04 -8.78 20.15
C GLY A 17 -62.38 -8.61 18.67
N MET A 18 -63.17 -9.57 18.16
CA MET A 18 -64.04 -9.55 16.96
C MET A 18 -63.51 -9.27 15.53
N ARG A 19 -64.11 -10.04 14.62
CA ARG A 19 -63.96 -10.15 13.17
C ARG A 19 -64.98 -9.25 12.43
N ASN A 20 -64.83 -9.26 11.09
CA ASN A 20 -65.79 -9.01 10.00
C ASN A 20 -65.89 -7.55 9.50
N THR A 21 -65.92 -7.22 8.20
CA THR A 21 -65.92 -8.01 6.94
C THR A 21 -65.71 -7.09 5.73
N SER A 22 -65.07 -7.62 4.69
CA SER A 22 -65.25 -7.39 3.25
C SER A 22 -65.52 -5.98 2.70
N HIS A 23 -64.68 -5.52 1.76
CA HIS A 23 -65.09 -5.39 0.35
C HIS A 23 -63.87 -5.54 -0.57
N LEU A 24 -64.04 -6.44 -1.54
CA LEU A 24 -63.18 -6.69 -2.69
C LEU A 24 -63.25 -5.50 -3.65
N ASN A 25 -62.10 -5.05 -4.16
CA ASN A 25 -62.01 -4.66 -5.56
C ASN A 25 -60.64 -5.04 -6.11
N ALA A 26 -60.67 -5.99 -7.03
CA ALA A 26 -59.56 -6.37 -7.89
C ALA A 26 -59.36 -5.27 -8.94
N SER A 27 -58.14 -4.74 -9.03
CA SER A 27 -57.69 -4.09 -10.26
C SER A 27 -56.24 -4.45 -10.47
N THR A 28 -56.10 -5.58 -11.16
CA THR A 28 -54.93 -6.04 -11.89
C THR A 28 -54.34 -4.87 -12.66
N SER A 29 -53.11 -4.48 -12.35
CA SER A 29 -52.29 -3.64 -13.23
C SER A 29 -50.93 -4.32 -13.30
N SER A 30 -50.67 -4.87 -14.48
CA SER A 30 -49.49 -5.63 -14.87
C SER A 30 -48.20 -4.91 -14.47
N ALA A 31 -47.50 -5.46 -13.47
CA ALA A 31 -46.12 -5.12 -13.19
C ALA A 31 -45.26 -5.70 -14.31
N SER A 32 -44.91 -4.87 -15.30
CA SER A 32 -43.86 -5.17 -16.25
C SER A 32 -42.52 -5.11 -15.52
N THR A 33 -42.09 -6.26 -14.99
CA THR A 33 -40.73 -6.46 -14.48
C THR A 33 -39.78 -6.44 -15.67
N THR A 34 -39.26 -5.25 -16.02
CA THR A 34 -38.12 -5.15 -16.92
C THR A 34 -36.84 -5.28 -16.09
N THR A 35 -36.24 -6.46 -16.16
CA THR A 35 -34.86 -6.74 -15.71
C THR A 35 -33.89 -5.75 -16.36
N ILE A 36 -33.16 -4.98 -15.54
CA ILE A 36 -32.10 -4.11 -16.02
C ILE A 36 -30.85 -4.98 -16.24
N SER A 37 -30.63 -5.38 -17.50
CA SER A 37 -29.35 -5.93 -17.94
C SER A 37 -28.30 -4.82 -17.94
N SER A 38 -27.16 -5.08 -17.31
CA SER A 38 -25.97 -4.22 -17.34
C SER A 38 -25.53 -3.97 -18.78
N PRO A 39 -25.43 -2.72 -19.27
CA PRO A 39 -25.00 -2.46 -20.64
C PRO A 39 -23.48 -2.61 -20.76
N SER A 40 -23.06 -3.64 -21.49
CA SER A 40 -21.76 -3.69 -22.17
C SER A 40 -21.72 -2.61 -23.26
N SER A 41 -20.72 -1.72 -23.21
CA SER A 41 -20.27 -0.83 -24.31
C SER A 41 -21.36 -0.23 -25.23
N SER A 42 -22.04 0.79 -24.69
CA SER A 42 -22.36 2.10 -25.30
C SER A 42 -23.05 2.18 -26.67
N SER A 43 -24.39 2.23 -26.62
CA SER A 43 -25.19 3.16 -27.43
C SER A 43 -25.83 4.15 -26.45
N VAL A 44 -25.44 5.43 -26.53
CA VAL A 44 -26.10 6.49 -25.76
C VAL A 44 -27.44 6.78 -26.46
N PRO A 45 -28.57 6.81 -25.75
CA PRO A 45 -29.85 7.11 -26.37
C PRO A 45 -29.83 8.50 -27.02
N PRO A 46 -30.47 8.68 -28.19
CA PRO A 46 -30.53 9.99 -28.85
C PRO A 46 -31.34 10.96 -27.97
N LEU A 47 -30.68 12.02 -27.52
CA LEU A 47 -31.27 13.11 -26.73
C LEU A 47 -31.19 14.40 -27.55
N LYS A 48 -32.22 15.24 -27.47
CA LYS A 48 -32.27 16.57 -28.07
C LYS A 48 -32.10 17.64 -27.00
N GLU A 49 -31.59 18.80 -27.40
CA GLU A 49 -31.53 19.96 -26.52
C GLU A 49 -32.95 20.32 -26.03
N GLY A 50 -33.11 20.38 -24.71
CA GLY A 50 -34.40 20.60 -24.05
C GLY A 50 -35.05 19.34 -23.47
N ASP A 51 -34.53 18.14 -23.75
CA ASP A 51 -35.03 16.90 -23.15
C ASP A 51 -34.81 16.88 -21.63
N GLN A 52 -35.87 16.57 -20.89
CA GLN A 52 -35.83 16.40 -19.43
C GLN A 52 -35.90 14.93 -19.06
N PHE A 53 -35.14 14.53 -18.04
CA PHE A 53 -35.21 13.19 -17.48
C PHE A 53 -35.37 13.27 -15.96
N ILE A 54 -36.07 12.30 -15.40
CA ILE A 54 -36.27 12.15 -13.96
C ILE A 54 -35.22 11.14 -13.47
N PRO A 55 -34.29 11.53 -12.58
CA PRO A 55 -33.35 10.57 -12.00
C PRO A 55 -34.12 9.48 -11.26
N SER A 56 -33.92 8.21 -11.65
CA SER A 56 -34.59 7.07 -11.01
C SER A 56 -34.13 6.87 -9.55
N ALA A 57 -32.91 7.31 -9.22
CA ALA A 57 -32.38 7.33 -7.87
C ALA A 57 -31.27 8.39 -7.74
N ILE A 58 -31.20 9.04 -6.57
CA ILE A 58 -30.06 9.87 -6.17
C ILE A 58 -29.38 9.14 -5.02
N LEU A 59 -28.20 8.59 -5.27
CA LEU A 59 -27.45 7.77 -4.31
C LEU A 59 -26.21 8.51 -3.83
N LEU A 60 -26.14 8.79 -2.53
CA LEU A 60 -24.92 9.30 -1.90
C LEU A 60 -23.98 8.12 -1.60
N LYS A 61 -22.98 7.91 -2.47
CA LYS A 61 -21.98 6.86 -2.25
C LYS A 61 -20.86 7.39 -1.35
N LYS A 62 -20.82 6.91 -0.11
CA LYS A 62 -19.66 7.13 0.76
C LYS A 62 -18.48 6.29 0.26
N SER A 63 -17.37 6.93 -0.06
CA SER A 63 -16.10 6.28 -0.42
C SER A 63 -14.99 6.74 0.52
N ALA A 64 -13.94 5.92 0.60
CA ALA A 64 -12.71 6.26 1.31
C ALA A 64 -11.54 6.08 0.34
N THR A 65 -10.51 6.92 0.50
CA THR A 65 -9.23 6.71 -0.19
C THR A 65 -8.55 5.47 0.36
N GLN A 66 -7.90 4.70 -0.51
CA GLN A 66 -7.06 3.60 -0.07
C GLN A 66 -5.58 4.02 -0.06
N PRO A 67 -4.77 3.46 0.85
CA PRO A 67 -3.33 3.66 0.80
C PRO A 67 -2.78 3.17 -0.55
N PRO A 68 -1.70 3.79 -1.05
CA PRO A 68 -1.08 3.35 -2.28
C PRO A 68 -0.60 1.89 -2.16
N PRO A 69 -0.62 1.13 -3.25
CA PRO A 69 -0.11 -0.23 -3.25
C PRO A 69 1.39 -0.25 -2.98
N ARG A 70 1.87 -1.38 -2.46
CA ARG A 70 3.32 -1.66 -2.38
C ARG A 70 3.91 -1.74 -3.79
N LEU A 71 5.21 -1.48 -3.90
CA LEU A 71 5.89 -1.52 -5.19
C LEU A 71 6.05 -2.97 -5.65
N SER A 72 5.56 -3.28 -6.84
CA SER A 72 6.03 -4.44 -7.60
C SER A 72 7.43 -4.18 -8.15
N GLU A 73 8.07 -5.22 -8.68
CA GLU A 73 9.33 -5.08 -9.43
C GLU A 73 9.22 -4.09 -10.58
N LYS A 74 8.14 -4.16 -11.36
CA LYS A 74 7.88 -3.22 -12.44
C LYS A 74 7.77 -1.78 -11.92
N ASP A 75 7.01 -1.56 -10.85
CA ASP A 75 6.84 -0.20 -10.29
C ASP A 75 8.16 0.37 -9.76
N LEU A 76 8.99 -0.48 -9.16
CA LEU A 76 10.31 -0.08 -8.69
C LEU A 76 11.24 0.28 -9.86
N ILE A 77 11.28 -0.54 -10.91
CA ILE A 77 12.07 -0.27 -12.13
C ILE A 77 11.64 1.07 -12.75
N THR A 78 10.33 1.27 -12.96
CA THR A 78 9.80 2.53 -13.51
C THR A 78 10.15 3.73 -12.63
N LYS A 79 10.14 3.58 -11.29
CA LYS A 79 10.59 4.63 -10.38
C LYS A 79 12.08 4.91 -10.51
N MET A 80 12.92 3.89 -10.57
CA MET A 80 14.37 4.02 -10.76
C MET A 80 14.70 4.76 -12.06
N GLU A 81 14.06 4.36 -13.17
CA GLU A 81 14.17 5.03 -14.47
C GLU A 81 13.74 6.50 -14.40
N SER A 82 12.60 6.79 -13.76
CA SER A 82 12.09 8.17 -13.64
C SER A 82 13.02 9.09 -12.84
N HIS A 83 13.84 8.51 -11.96
CA HIS A 83 14.84 9.23 -11.18
C HIS A 83 16.24 9.19 -11.82
N GLY A 84 16.39 8.55 -12.99
CA GLY A 84 17.67 8.42 -13.68
C GLY A 84 18.70 7.60 -12.90
N ILE A 85 18.26 6.63 -12.09
CA ILE A 85 19.15 5.77 -11.31
C ILE A 85 19.15 4.34 -11.85
N GLY A 86 20.33 3.81 -12.10
CA GLY A 86 20.48 2.52 -12.77
C GLY A 86 20.20 2.62 -14.27
N THR A 87 20.84 1.72 -15.00
CA THR A 87 20.65 1.49 -16.44
C THR A 87 19.99 0.14 -16.66
N ASP A 88 19.45 -0.11 -17.85
CA ASP A 88 18.82 -1.41 -18.21
C ASP A 88 19.69 -2.62 -17.81
N ALA A 89 21.02 -2.48 -17.88
CA ALA A 89 21.97 -3.52 -17.51
C ALA A 89 22.18 -3.68 -16.00
N THR A 90 21.93 -2.64 -15.19
CA THR A 90 22.33 -2.59 -13.77
C THR A 90 21.17 -2.56 -12.79
N VAL A 91 19.95 -2.23 -13.22
CA VAL A 91 18.78 -2.14 -12.32
C VAL A 91 18.51 -3.47 -11.61
N ALA A 92 18.49 -4.59 -12.34
CA ALA A 92 18.26 -5.92 -11.78
C ALA A 92 19.33 -6.28 -10.72
N GLU A 93 20.60 -5.95 -10.99
CA GLU A 93 21.70 -6.20 -10.05
C GLU A 93 21.56 -5.36 -8.77
N HIS A 94 21.16 -4.09 -8.88
CA HIS A 94 20.92 -3.24 -7.71
C HIS A 94 19.77 -3.78 -6.87
N VAL A 95 18.66 -4.17 -7.49
CA VAL A 95 17.50 -4.76 -6.79
C VAL A 95 17.91 -6.05 -6.07
N GLN A 96 18.60 -6.96 -6.75
CA GLN A 96 19.03 -8.22 -6.15
C GLN A 96 19.94 -8.01 -4.93
N LYS A 97 20.88 -7.07 -4.99
CA LYS A 97 21.74 -6.72 -3.85
C LYS A 97 20.97 -6.24 -2.62
N GLN A 98 19.85 -5.53 -2.80
CA GLN A 98 19.01 -5.09 -1.67
C GLN A 98 18.33 -6.28 -0.98
N LEU A 99 17.94 -7.29 -1.76
CA LEU A 99 17.36 -8.54 -1.25
C LEU A 99 18.42 -9.39 -0.56
N ASP A 100 19.58 -9.60 -1.19
CA ASP A 100 20.67 -10.43 -0.67
C ASP A 100 21.21 -9.91 0.67
N ARG A 101 21.25 -8.59 0.84
CA ARG A 101 21.67 -7.93 2.09
C ARG A 101 20.58 -7.92 3.16
N GLY A 102 19.38 -8.41 2.84
CA GLY A 102 18.26 -8.48 3.77
C GLY A 102 17.65 -7.13 4.12
N TYR A 103 17.75 -6.13 3.24
CA TYR A 103 17.10 -4.82 3.45
C TYR A 103 15.64 -4.81 3.00
N ALA A 104 15.31 -5.67 2.04
CA ALA A 104 13.95 -5.93 1.63
C ALA A 104 13.75 -7.43 1.38
N THR A 105 12.50 -7.86 1.39
CA THR A 105 12.05 -9.17 0.91
C THR A 105 11.09 -8.98 -0.25
N LYS A 106 10.99 -10.00 -1.10
CA LYS A 106 10.03 -10.05 -2.19
C LYS A 106 9.00 -11.12 -1.86
N ASP A 107 7.72 -10.73 -1.89
CA ASP A 107 6.62 -11.67 -1.68
C ASP A 107 6.50 -12.58 -2.93
N PRO A 108 6.58 -13.92 -2.77
CA PRO A 108 6.55 -14.84 -3.89
C PRO A 108 5.19 -14.93 -4.59
N GLN A 109 4.09 -14.51 -3.94
CA GLN A 109 2.74 -14.62 -4.50
C GLN A 109 2.38 -13.43 -5.38
N ASN A 110 2.68 -12.22 -4.93
CA ASN A 110 2.30 -10.98 -5.61
C ASN A 110 3.50 -10.19 -6.17
N LEU A 111 4.73 -10.69 -6.00
CA LEU A 111 5.98 -10.08 -6.49
C LEU A 111 6.20 -8.63 -6.02
N THR A 112 5.61 -8.26 -4.87
CA THR A 112 5.80 -6.94 -4.25
C THR A 112 6.91 -6.95 -3.22
N PHE A 113 7.55 -5.79 -3.04
CA PHE A 113 8.63 -5.62 -2.07
C PHE A 113 8.13 -5.18 -0.71
N TRP A 114 8.74 -5.77 0.32
CA TRP A 114 8.54 -5.45 1.71
C TRP A 114 9.88 -5.05 2.33
N PRO A 115 10.00 -3.87 2.96
CA PRO A 115 11.20 -3.54 3.68
C PRO A 115 11.31 -4.45 4.92
N THR A 116 12.52 -4.87 5.25
CA THR A 116 12.76 -5.57 6.52
C THR A 116 12.89 -4.56 7.65
N ARG A 117 12.86 -5.03 8.90
CA ARG A 117 13.14 -4.15 10.05
C ARG A 117 14.52 -3.49 9.95
N LEU A 118 15.52 -4.20 9.41
CA LEU A 118 16.84 -3.64 9.15
C LEU A 118 16.79 -2.54 8.08
N GLY A 119 16.11 -2.79 6.96
CA GLY A 119 15.94 -1.81 5.89
C GLY A 119 15.23 -0.54 6.36
N GLU A 120 14.11 -0.68 7.08
CA GLU A 120 13.37 0.46 7.66
C GLU A 120 14.24 1.26 8.63
N ALA A 121 14.99 0.57 9.49
CA ALA A 121 15.86 1.20 10.46
C ALA A 121 16.98 2.02 9.79
N LEU A 122 17.56 1.51 8.70
CA LEU A 122 18.64 2.19 7.99
C LEU A 122 18.14 3.48 7.35
N ILE A 123 16.99 3.43 6.67
CA ILE A 123 16.37 4.61 6.06
C ILE A 123 15.92 5.61 7.13
N SER A 124 15.34 5.14 8.24
CA SER A 124 14.98 6.01 9.38
C SER A 124 16.21 6.71 9.96
N GLY A 125 17.31 5.99 10.12
CA GLY A 125 18.60 6.52 10.57
C GLY A 125 19.16 7.59 9.64
N TYR A 126 19.27 7.29 8.34
CA TYR A 126 19.75 8.28 7.35
C TYR A 126 18.89 9.54 7.33
N ARG A 127 17.57 9.39 7.37
CA ARG A 127 16.64 10.52 7.43
C ARG A 127 16.82 11.36 8.69
N LYS A 128 16.96 10.74 9.87
CA LYS A 128 17.17 11.47 11.14
C LYS A 128 18.53 12.14 11.25
N MET A 129 19.55 11.59 10.58
CA MET A 129 20.85 12.23 10.46
C MET A 129 20.88 13.38 9.43
N GLY A 130 19.80 13.57 8.65
CA GLY A 130 19.72 14.56 7.58
C GLY A 130 20.66 14.25 6.41
N LEU A 131 20.88 12.97 6.12
CA LEU A 131 21.81 12.50 5.07
C LEU A 131 21.07 12.17 3.78
N ASP A 132 20.27 13.11 3.30
CA ASP A 132 19.37 12.92 2.15
C ASP A 132 20.12 12.45 0.89
N GLY A 133 21.36 12.91 0.69
CA GLY A 133 22.22 12.45 -0.41
C GLY A 133 22.54 10.95 -0.40
N LEU A 134 22.40 10.25 0.74
CA LEU A 134 22.74 8.83 0.87
C LEU A 134 21.55 7.88 0.65
N TRP A 135 20.31 8.36 0.73
CA TRP A 135 19.13 7.49 0.65
C TRP A 135 18.05 7.97 -0.33
N LEU A 136 18.04 9.26 -0.69
CA LEU A 136 17.23 9.76 -1.81
C LEU A 136 17.97 9.53 -3.14
N PRO A 137 17.23 9.38 -4.25
CA PRO A 137 17.84 9.05 -5.54
C PRO A 137 18.59 10.23 -6.17
N ASP A 138 18.36 11.47 -5.74
CA ASP A 138 18.81 12.70 -6.39
C ASP A 138 20.32 12.78 -6.60
N LEU A 139 21.13 12.47 -5.57
CA LEU A 139 22.59 12.51 -5.69
C LEU A 139 23.08 11.46 -6.68
N ARG A 140 22.51 10.26 -6.61
CA ARG A 140 22.85 9.17 -7.53
C ARG A 140 22.50 9.53 -8.96
N GLY A 141 21.29 10.05 -9.21
CA GLY A 141 20.84 10.47 -10.54
C GLY A 141 21.77 11.52 -11.14
N LYS A 142 22.11 12.56 -10.36
CA LYS A 142 23.07 13.60 -10.78
C LYS A 142 24.43 13.03 -11.18
N ILE A 143 24.93 12.03 -10.45
CA ILE A 143 26.20 11.38 -10.76
C ILE A 143 26.09 10.53 -12.04
N GLU A 144 24.99 9.80 -12.24
CA GLU A 144 24.78 9.03 -13.47
C GLU A 144 24.65 9.93 -14.71
N ASP A 145 23.96 11.07 -14.60
CA ASP A 145 23.88 12.07 -15.67
C ASP A 145 25.25 12.68 -16.00
N ALA A 146 26.07 12.94 -14.97
CA ALA A 146 27.42 13.42 -15.16
C ALA A 146 28.32 12.37 -15.83
N ILE A 147 28.21 11.10 -15.44
CA ILE A 147 28.92 9.98 -16.08
C ILE A 147 28.50 9.84 -17.55
N ARG A 148 27.21 9.96 -17.84
CA ARG A 148 26.69 9.97 -19.21
C ARG A 148 27.28 11.11 -20.03
N SER A 149 27.33 12.31 -19.46
CA SER A 149 27.91 13.49 -20.12
C SER A 149 29.39 13.30 -20.46
N VAL A 150 30.14 12.59 -19.61
CA VAL A 150 31.54 12.20 -19.91
C VAL A 150 31.59 11.21 -21.07
N ALA A 151 30.72 10.19 -21.09
CA ALA A 151 30.66 9.21 -22.16
C ALA A 151 30.31 9.83 -23.53
N GLU A 152 29.51 10.91 -23.52
CA GLU A 152 29.15 11.69 -24.72
C GLU A 152 30.18 12.76 -25.09
N GLY A 153 31.29 12.88 -24.34
CA GLY A 153 32.34 13.87 -24.59
C GLY A 153 31.96 15.31 -24.24
N ARG A 154 30.88 15.52 -23.45
CA ARG A 154 30.39 16.85 -23.04
C ARG A 154 30.90 17.31 -21.68
N ALA A 155 31.58 16.44 -20.92
CA ALA A 155 32.14 16.76 -19.62
C ALA A 155 33.52 16.12 -19.41
N ASP A 156 34.36 16.77 -18.61
CA ASP A 156 35.65 16.23 -18.20
C ASP A 156 35.50 15.18 -17.10
N LYS A 157 36.15 14.03 -17.29
CA LYS A 157 36.11 12.89 -16.35
C LYS A 157 36.65 13.29 -14.97
N GLU A 158 37.75 14.03 -14.92
CA GLU A 158 38.36 14.37 -13.63
C GLU A 158 37.50 15.38 -12.86
N GLY A 159 36.91 16.34 -13.55
CA GLY A 159 35.95 17.30 -13.00
C GLY A 159 34.75 16.60 -12.36
N VAL A 160 34.13 15.67 -13.10
CA VAL A 160 32.99 14.88 -12.60
C VAL A 160 33.40 14.04 -11.38
N LEU A 161 34.55 13.39 -11.42
CA LEU A 161 35.06 12.61 -10.29
C LEU A 161 35.28 13.48 -9.04
N ARG A 162 35.94 14.64 -9.20
CA ARG A 162 36.17 15.59 -8.09
C ARG A 162 34.85 16.05 -7.47
N GLN A 163 33.84 16.36 -8.30
CA GLN A 163 32.54 16.79 -7.82
C GLN A 163 31.81 15.68 -7.05
N ALA A 164 31.80 14.45 -7.58
CA ALA A 164 31.19 13.31 -6.92
C ALA A 164 31.87 13.00 -5.57
N LEU A 165 33.21 12.99 -5.53
CA LEU A 165 33.96 12.78 -4.29
C LEU A 165 33.71 13.89 -3.27
N ARG A 166 33.55 15.15 -3.71
CA ARG A 166 33.23 16.26 -2.81
C ARG A 166 31.89 16.03 -2.12
N ALA A 167 30.84 15.72 -2.90
CA ALA A 167 29.50 15.48 -2.37
C ALA A 167 29.49 14.30 -1.38
N PHE A 168 30.11 13.17 -1.72
CA PHE A 168 30.20 12.03 -0.80
C PHE A 168 31.03 12.31 0.46
N ASN A 169 32.09 13.13 0.36
CA ASN A 169 32.87 13.50 1.54
C ASN A 169 32.08 14.38 2.51
N GLU A 170 31.22 15.26 2.00
CA GLU A 170 30.32 16.07 2.83
C GLU A 170 29.34 15.17 3.61
N ASP A 171 28.67 14.26 2.92
CA ASP A 171 27.76 13.28 3.55
C ASP A 171 28.50 12.35 4.53
N PHE A 172 29.70 11.89 4.18
CA PHE A 172 30.51 11.03 5.05
C PHE A 172 30.89 11.72 6.37
N ARG A 173 31.34 12.98 6.31
CA ARG A 173 31.66 13.77 7.50
C ARG A 173 30.43 13.99 8.38
N ALA A 174 29.30 14.30 7.77
CA ALA A 174 28.03 14.44 8.48
C ALA A 174 27.63 13.12 9.16
N ALA A 175 27.74 11.98 8.45
CA ALA A 175 27.46 10.66 8.99
C ALA A 175 28.35 10.31 10.19
N GLN A 176 29.66 10.60 10.09
CA GLN A 176 30.60 10.34 11.18
C GLN A 176 30.23 11.13 12.44
N SER A 177 29.92 12.42 12.29
CA SER A 177 29.55 13.30 13.41
C SER A 177 28.21 12.93 14.08
N ARG A 178 27.32 12.23 13.37
CA ARG A 178 25.96 11.88 13.82
C ARG A 178 25.74 10.37 13.95
N SER A 179 26.82 9.58 13.91
CA SER A 179 26.77 8.11 13.93
C SER A 179 25.96 7.52 15.10
N GLN A 180 25.97 8.20 16.25
CA GLN A 180 25.17 7.81 17.42
C GLN A 180 23.66 7.75 17.12
N VAL A 181 23.14 8.66 16.28
CA VAL A 181 21.73 8.68 15.87
C VAL A 181 21.37 7.39 15.12
N LEU A 182 22.26 6.92 14.25
CA LEU A 182 22.07 5.65 13.54
C LEU A 182 22.01 4.48 14.52
N VAL A 183 22.94 4.43 15.48
CA VAL A 183 22.98 3.36 16.50
C VAL A 183 21.69 3.33 17.32
N GLU A 184 21.19 4.49 17.74
CA GLU A 184 19.94 4.59 18.49
C GLU A 184 18.72 4.15 17.66
N GLU A 185 18.66 4.55 16.39
CA GLU A 185 17.60 4.09 15.49
C GLU A 185 17.66 2.58 15.24
N MET A 186 18.85 2.03 15.01
CA MET A 186 19.06 0.59 14.90
C MET A 186 18.53 -0.14 16.14
N ALA A 187 18.85 0.34 17.35
CA ALA A 187 18.42 -0.27 18.59
C ALA A 187 16.88 -0.28 18.76
N ARG A 188 16.18 0.75 18.27
CA ARG A 188 14.70 0.82 18.31
C ARG A 188 14.05 -0.24 17.42
N PHE A 189 14.62 -0.46 16.24
CA PHE A 189 14.09 -1.43 15.28
C PHE A 189 14.60 -2.85 15.49
N LEU A 190 15.75 -3.03 16.15
CA LEU A 190 16.39 -4.33 16.36
C LEU A 190 16.66 -4.52 17.86
N PRO A 191 15.59 -4.68 18.69
CA PRO A 191 15.77 -4.94 20.10
C PRO A 191 16.57 -6.24 20.27
N ARG A 192 17.51 -6.25 21.23
CA ARG A 192 18.30 -7.43 21.55
C ARG A 192 17.35 -8.60 21.84
N GLN A 193 17.44 -9.65 21.04
CA GLN A 193 16.85 -10.94 21.37
C GLN A 193 17.60 -11.47 22.59
N VAL A 194 17.00 -11.35 23.77
CA VAL A 194 17.50 -12.02 24.98
C VAL A 194 17.30 -13.50 24.75
N GLY A 195 18.39 -14.21 24.45
CA GLY A 195 18.37 -15.64 24.13
C GLY A 195 17.72 -16.44 25.27
N GLY A 196 16.68 -17.19 24.92
CA GLY A 196 16.06 -18.18 25.79
C GLY A 196 17.08 -19.26 26.16
N MET A 197 17.47 -19.27 27.42
CA MET A 197 18.24 -20.33 28.05
C MET A 197 17.31 -21.54 28.18
N VAL A 198 17.31 -22.43 27.19
CA VAL A 198 16.61 -23.71 27.27
C VAL A 198 17.38 -24.58 28.26
N GLY A 199 16.87 -24.64 29.49
CA GLY A 199 17.34 -25.55 30.53
C GLY A 199 17.16 -27.00 30.08
N ARG A 200 18.29 -27.69 29.91
CA ARG A 200 18.35 -29.13 29.75
C ARG A 200 18.33 -29.75 31.15
N GLY A 201 17.12 -30.01 31.69
CA GLY A 201 16.93 -31.07 32.69
C GLY A 201 16.96 -32.41 31.96
N GLY A 202 17.51 -33.50 32.48
CA GLY A 202 17.73 -33.92 33.85
C GLY A 202 17.38 -35.39 33.86
#